data_AF-A0A239IU46-F1
#
_entry.id   AF-A0A239IU46-F1
#
_cell.length_a   1.000
_cell.length_b   1.000
_cell.length_c   1.000
_cell.angle_alpha   90.00
_cell.angle_beta   90.00
_cell.angle_gamma   90.00
#
_symmetry.space_group_name_H-M   'P 1'
#
loop_
_entity.id
_entity.type
_entity.pdbx_description
1 polymer ?
#
loop_
_entity_poly.entity_id
_entity_poly.type
_entity_poly.pdbx_seq_one_letter_code
_entity_poly.pdbx_strand_id
1 'polypeptide(L)'
;MSHVFPTLCKSLPALLIAMLALDASAADPIRIQQLQRCGDLLETKKQTFCLRVKGLQPGARQVRLNGVALADKQLSGEGEDLRLQLETDGKKSGPLVLEQQGRQSNPVWLSLASSHVVAATADEVAKNMDGLTSYVDLISLVIEEDYDGAKQAQRLAEKYGAKVVGMIPPLNTYQLRLKAKNLDERDATVLRLGGEVSVDAVVIEESGAEKSIETDADKAPAKDNQEWASNRFLDAVNFYQRRLQRETGGLKTHPVRIGVIERDVDFDSPDFSDYIGDNCRSDSKRLCLYARDADKPSGHGTTVSGILAAAWDKGGNSGFLRGLDDVGPGFDVIVARDSDAGITANIAASVNLVEDGVRVLNWSWGIHRVGAIDVNGDPIDSLVRSGIAMSGYEELLEEFFLWLREEHPDVVVVNSAGNGSSFSGRDEYRLPSSFVTDQLFVVGGHQRSNKDVPVKDPAYATKRKASNIDMRVDITAAACVHASTAKADEEGDVHCGTSYATPLVAGLLAAMLSINPELEPDQLRMLLRRSAMTIGEEYDFEPTEGDDLTAPILPSERANELNNPDVGHSARLDMYKALDLTVQSLDRVR
;
A
#
# COMPACT_ATOMS: atom_id res chain seq x y z
N MET A 1 6.62 9.61 -94.93
CA MET A 1 6.25 8.40 -95.70
C MET A 1 6.71 7.19 -94.91
N SER A 2 5.80 6.24 -94.69
CA SER A 2 6.06 4.81 -94.43
C SER A 2 6.57 4.37 -93.05
N HIS A 3 5.64 4.33 -92.08
CA HIS A 3 5.15 3.12 -91.39
C HIS A 3 6.06 1.91 -91.04
N VAL A 4 5.91 1.49 -89.77
CA VAL A 4 5.55 0.13 -89.26
C VAL A 4 6.61 -0.66 -88.46
N PHE A 5 6.21 -0.98 -87.23
CA PHE A 5 6.71 -1.98 -86.26
C PHE A 5 6.47 -3.43 -86.75
N PRO A 6 7.21 -4.45 -86.27
CA PRO A 6 6.66 -5.27 -85.16
C PRO A 6 7.66 -5.93 -84.18
N THR A 7 7.05 -6.31 -83.05
CA THR A 7 7.36 -7.21 -81.93
C THR A 7 8.22 -8.48 -82.15
N LEU A 8 9.02 -8.92 -81.15
CA LEU A 8 8.66 -9.92 -80.08
C LEU A 8 9.92 -10.58 -79.41
N CYS A 9 10.02 -10.45 -78.08
CA CYS A 9 10.56 -11.33 -77.01
C CYS A 9 11.74 -12.33 -77.21
N LYS A 10 12.79 -12.25 -76.34
CA LYS A 10 13.41 -13.39 -75.60
C LYS A 10 14.34 -12.94 -74.44
N SER A 11 13.89 -13.22 -73.22
CA SER A 11 14.55 -13.58 -71.94
C SER A 11 16.08 -13.53 -71.73
N LEU A 12 16.52 -12.82 -70.67
CA LEU A 12 17.73 -13.07 -69.86
C LEU A 12 17.33 -13.20 -68.37
N PRO A 13 17.95 -14.06 -67.54
CA PRO A 13 17.62 -14.18 -66.13
C PRO A 13 18.39 -13.15 -65.29
N ALA A 14 17.66 -12.42 -64.43
CA ALA A 14 18.23 -11.55 -63.40
C ALA A 14 18.34 -12.34 -62.09
N LEU A 15 19.53 -12.31 -61.49
CA LEU A 15 19.84 -12.85 -60.16
C LEU A 15 19.20 -11.90 -59.11
N LEU A 16 18.17 -12.36 -58.40
CA LEU A 16 17.59 -11.63 -57.27
C LEU A 16 18.21 -12.15 -55.97
N ILE A 17 19.02 -11.33 -55.30
CA ILE A 17 19.45 -11.57 -53.92
C ILE A 17 18.34 -11.03 -53.02
N ALA A 18 17.55 -11.93 -52.43
CA ALA A 18 16.60 -11.58 -51.39
C ALA A 18 17.36 -11.43 -50.05
N MET A 19 17.50 -10.19 -49.57
CA MET A 19 17.83 -9.94 -48.17
C MET A 19 16.60 -10.33 -47.34
N LEU A 20 16.69 -11.44 -46.62
CA LEU A 20 15.79 -11.76 -45.53
C LEU A 20 16.12 -10.80 -44.37
N ALA A 21 15.32 -9.76 -44.21
CA ALA A 21 15.22 -9.05 -42.94
C ALA A 21 14.61 -10.03 -41.94
N LEU A 22 15.44 -10.57 -41.05
CA LEU A 22 14.97 -11.19 -39.82
C LEU A 22 14.41 -10.05 -38.97
N ASP A 23 13.09 -9.95 -38.88
CA ASP A 23 12.43 -9.19 -37.82
C ASP A 23 12.87 -9.81 -36.50
N ALA A 24 13.90 -9.20 -35.88
CA ALA A 24 14.24 -9.46 -34.50
C ALA A 24 13.10 -8.88 -33.65
N SER A 25 12.06 -9.68 -33.41
CA SER A 25 11.09 -9.42 -32.36
C SER A 25 11.88 -9.18 -31.06
N ALA A 26 11.79 -7.96 -30.53
CA ALA A 26 12.37 -7.65 -29.24
C ALA A 26 11.74 -8.60 -28.21
N ALA A 27 12.56 -9.41 -27.55
CA ALA A 27 12.07 -10.39 -26.58
C ALA A 27 11.37 -9.67 -25.42
N ASP A 28 10.18 -10.13 -25.06
CA ASP A 28 9.34 -9.54 -24.01
C ASP A 28 10.13 -9.28 -22.72
N PRO A 29 9.90 -8.15 -22.03
CA PRO A 29 10.58 -7.84 -20.78
C PRO A 29 10.35 -8.92 -19.73
N ILE A 30 11.36 -9.18 -18.91
CA ILE A 30 11.24 -10.11 -17.79
C ILE A 30 10.55 -9.38 -16.64
N ARG A 31 9.42 -9.88 -16.16
CA ARG A 31 8.65 -9.25 -15.07
C ARG A 31 8.19 -10.27 -14.05
N ILE A 32 8.51 -10.08 -12.78
CA ILE A 32 7.98 -10.88 -11.68
C ILE A 32 6.61 -10.31 -11.33
N GLN A 33 5.56 -11.00 -11.77
CA GLN A 33 4.15 -10.60 -11.55
C GLN A 33 3.58 -11.21 -10.28
N GLN A 34 4.11 -12.36 -9.84
CA GLN A 34 3.71 -12.98 -8.58
C GLN A 34 4.94 -13.45 -7.80
N LEU A 35 4.87 -13.30 -6.49
CA LEU A 35 5.80 -13.85 -5.51
C LEU A 35 4.98 -14.16 -4.25
N GLN A 36 4.89 -15.42 -3.86
CA GLN A 36 4.18 -15.82 -2.65
C GLN A 36 4.82 -17.05 -2.01
N ARG A 37 4.65 -17.20 -0.70
CA ARG A 37 4.95 -18.45 0.00
C ARG A 37 4.09 -19.60 -0.57
N CYS A 38 4.67 -20.79 -0.69
CA CYS A 38 3.93 -21.98 -1.14
C CYS A 38 4.56 -23.26 -0.57
N GLY A 39 3.94 -24.42 -0.82
CA GLY A 39 4.41 -25.69 -0.28
C GLY A 39 3.99 -25.89 1.18
N ASP A 40 4.91 -26.35 2.03
CA ASP A 40 4.65 -26.41 3.47
C ASP A 40 4.78 -25.01 4.07
N LEU A 41 3.62 -24.41 4.29
CA LEU A 41 3.50 -23.05 4.75
C LEU A 41 3.91 -22.91 6.23
N LEU A 42 3.80 -23.97 7.04
CA LEU A 42 4.20 -23.96 8.45
C LEU A 42 5.72 -24.12 8.65
N GLU A 43 6.45 -24.51 7.62
CA GLU A 43 7.92 -24.64 7.66
C GLU A 43 8.60 -23.26 7.55
N THR A 44 9.36 -22.90 8.59
CA THR A 44 10.03 -21.59 8.72
C THR A 44 11.52 -21.63 8.44
N LYS A 45 12.18 -22.80 8.55
CA LYS A 45 13.62 -22.98 8.28
C LYS A 45 13.90 -23.17 6.80
N LYS A 46 13.04 -23.93 6.12
CA LYS A 46 13.13 -24.22 4.68
C LYS A 46 11.91 -23.69 3.95
N GLN A 47 12.04 -22.45 3.52
CA GLN A 47 10.95 -21.73 2.92
C GLN A 47 10.87 -21.98 1.42
N THR A 48 9.66 -22.19 0.89
CA THR A 48 9.43 -22.30 -0.55
C THR A 48 8.58 -21.13 -1.02
N PHE A 49 8.99 -20.51 -2.12
CA PHE A 49 8.31 -19.40 -2.76
C PHE A 49 7.94 -19.78 -4.19
N CYS A 50 6.72 -19.46 -4.58
CA CYS A 50 6.22 -19.64 -5.93
C CYS A 50 6.21 -18.27 -6.61
N LEU A 51 6.77 -18.21 -7.82
CA LEU A 51 6.87 -17.01 -8.62
C LEU A 51 6.19 -17.24 -9.97
N ARG A 52 5.53 -16.20 -10.48
CA ARG A 52 5.14 -16.10 -11.89
C ARG A 52 5.93 -14.99 -12.54
N VAL A 53 6.64 -15.33 -13.61
CA VAL A 53 7.56 -14.42 -14.28
C VAL A 53 7.29 -14.41 -15.78
N LYS A 54 6.75 -13.29 -16.26
CA LYS A 54 6.49 -13.02 -17.68
C LYS A 54 7.80 -12.83 -18.45
N GLY A 55 7.81 -13.22 -19.72
CA GLY A 55 8.90 -12.94 -20.65
C GLY A 55 10.13 -13.86 -20.51
N LEU A 56 10.01 -14.91 -19.68
CA LEU A 56 11.04 -15.93 -19.53
C LEU A 56 11.16 -16.79 -20.79
N GLN A 57 12.40 -16.98 -21.23
CA GLN A 57 12.74 -17.86 -22.35
C GLN A 57 13.35 -19.18 -21.85
N PRO A 58 13.43 -20.22 -22.69
CA PRO A 58 14.24 -21.41 -22.40
C PRO A 58 15.72 -21.04 -22.24
N GLY A 59 16.40 -21.62 -21.24
CA GLY A 59 17.83 -21.42 -21.02
C GLY A 59 18.19 -21.07 -19.58
N ALA A 60 19.47 -20.75 -19.36
CA ALA A 60 20.01 -20.41 -18.05
C ALA A 60 19.37 -19.13 -17.48
N ARG A 61 19.12 -19.13 -16.19
CA ARG A 61 18.47 -18.06 -15.40
C ARG A 61 19.26 -17.93 -14.11
N GLN A 62 19.39 -16.72 -13.60
CA GLN A 62 20.00 -16.48 -12.29
C GLN A 62 19.04 -15.66 -11.44
N VAL A 63 18.89 -16.05 -10.18
CA VAL A 63 18.13 -15.28 -9.19
C VAL A 63 19.11 -14.73 -8.18
N ARG A 64 18.98 -13.45 -7.86
CA ARG A 64 19.79 -12.76 -6.84
C ARG A 64 18.89 -12.37 -5.68
N LEU A 65 19.32 -12.65 -4.46
CA LEU A 65 18.70 -12.15 -3.23
C LEU A 65 19.73 -11.27 -2.52
N ASN A 66 19.39 -10.02 -2.20
CA ASN A 66 20.33 -9.05 -1.64
C ASN A 66 21.61 -8.89 -2.51
N GLY A 67 21.46 -8.94 -3.84
CA GLY A 67 22.58 -8.88 -4.80
C GLY A 67 23.42 -10.16 -4.91
N VAL A 68 23.20 -11.14 -4.01
CA VAL A 68 23.93 -12.41 -4.01
C VAL A 68 23.23 -13.43 -4.90
N ALA A 69 23.95 -13.97 -5.88
CA ALA A 69 23.43 -15.03 -6.75
C ALA A 69 23.10 -16.29 -5.93
N LEU A 70 21.88 -16.79 -6.10
CA LEU A 70 21.42 -18.04 -5.53
C LEU A 70 21.89 -19.22 -6.39
N ALA A 71 22.11 -20.37 -5.76
CA ALA A 71 22.56 -21.56 -6.49
C ALA A 71 21.43 -22.15 -7.33
N ASP A 72 21.72 -22.62 -8.54
CA ASP A 72 20.73 -23.17 -9.48
C ASP A 72 19.83 -24.24 -8.86
N LYS A 73 20.37 -25.07 -7.94
CA LYS A 73 19.62 -26.11 -7.22
C LYS A 73 18.47 -25.58 -6.35
N GLN A 74 18.49 -24.29 -6.02
CA GLN A 74 17.45 -23.64 -5.22
C GLN A 74 16.28 -23.19 -6.10
N LEU A 75 16.46 -23.14 -7.41
CA LEU A 75 15.46 -22.73 -8.36
C LEU A 75 14.98 -23.94 -9.16
N SER A 76 13.67 -24.09 -9.27
CA SER A 76 13.04 -25.12 -10.07
C SER A 76 11.81 -24.55 -10.78
N GLY A 77 11.23 -25.30 -11.71
CA GLY A 77 10.08 -24.88 -12.51
C GLY A 77 10.41 -24.77 -14.00
N GLU A 78 9.37 -24.66 -14.80
CA GLU A 78 9.44 -24.58 -16.26
C GLU A 78 8.59 -23.40 -16.75
N GLY A 79 8.97 -22.82 -17.89
CA GLY A 79 8.26 -21.66 -18.44
C GLY A 79 8.32 -20.46 -17.49
N GLU A 80 7.15 -19.89 -17.22
CA GLU A 80 6.92 -18.68 -16.42
C GLU A 80 6.70 -18.96 -14.92
N ASP A 81 6.38 -20.20 -14.54
CA ASP A 81 6.13 -20.57 -13.15
C ASP A 81 7.40 -21.16 -12.51
N LEU A 82 7.94 -20.47 -11.51
CA LEU A 82 9.15 -20.86 -10.80
C LEU A 82 8.87 -21.19 -9.33
N ARG A 83 9.72 -22.04 -8.77
CA ARG A 83 9.76 -22.33 -7.34
C ARG A 83 11.17 -22.10 -6.81
N LEU A 84 11.26 -21.25 -5.80
CA LEU A 84 12.50 -20.92 -5.11
C LEU A 84 12.49 -21.53 -3.70
N GLN A 85 13.51 -22.32 -3.37
CA GLN A 85 13.71 -22.90 -2.04
C GLN A 85 14.88 -22.23 -1.31
N LEU A 86 14.60 -21.73 -0.11
CA LEU A 86 15.56 -20.99 0.71
C LEU A 86 15.64 -21.58 2.12
N GLU A 87 16.85 -21.96 2.53
CA GLU A 87 17.19 -22.02 3.96
C GLU A 87 17.21 -20.58 4.51
N THR A 88 16.51 -20.31 5.60
CA THR A 88 16.46 -18.97 6.22
C THR A 88 17.63 -18.69 7.14
N ASP A 89 18.27 -19.73 7.69
CA ASP A 89 19.40 -19.56 8.59
C ASP A 89 20.53 -18.76 7.93
N GLY A 90 21.00 -17.72 8.62
CA GLY A 90 22.02 -16.79 8.12
C GLY A 90 21.60 -15.91 6.94
N LYS A 91 20.34 -15.94 6.49
CA LYS A 91 19.81 -15.04 5.46
C LYS A 91 18.91 -13.97 6.05
N LYS A 92 18.72 -12.89 5.30
CA LYS A 92 17.83 -11.79 5.63
C LYS A 92 16.87 -11.54 4.49
N SER A 93 15.67 -11.06 4.82
CA SER A 93 14.73 -10.51 3.84
C SER A 93 15.41 -9.43 3.00
N GLY A 94 14.89 -9.20 1.79
CA GLY A 94 15.44 -8.18 0.92
C GLY A 94 15.08 -8.32 -0.55
N PRO A 95 15.66 -7.48 -1.42
CA PRO A 95 15.36 -7.48 -2.85
C PRO A 95 15.75 -8.79 -3.52
N LEU A 96 14.81 -9.31 -4.29
CA LEU A 96 14.96 -10.41 -5.20
C LEU A 96 14.84 -9.90 -6.64
N VAL A 97 15.82 -10.24 -7.47
CA VAL A 97 15.84 -9.90 -8.91
C VAL A 97 16.16 -11.17 -9.70
N LEU A 98 15.46 -11.36 -10.81
CA LEU A 98 15.75 -12.41 -11.78
C LEU A 98 16.51 -11.83 -12.97
N GLU A 99 17.53 -12.55 -13.42
CA GLU A 99 18.36 -12.21 -14.57
C GLU A 99 18.37 -13.36 -15.59
N GLN A 100 18.14 -13.05 -16.86
CA GLN A 100 18.31 -14.00 -17.97
C GLN A 100 18.82 -13.26 -19.22
N GLN A 101 19.92 -13.77 -19.80
CA GLN A 101 20.53 -13.23 -21.02
C GLN A 101 20.83 -11.71 -20.93
N GLY A 102 21.29 -11.25 -19.76
CA GLY A 102 21.59 -9.84 -19.50
C GLY A 102 20.37 -8.93 -19.29
N ARG A 103 19.15 -9.47 -19.35
CA ARG A 103 17.92 -8.77 -18.97
C ARG A 103 17.59 -9.05 -17.52
N GLN A 104 17.18 -8.02 -16.78
CA GLN A 104 16.78 -8.12 -15.37
C GLN A 104 15.28 -7.85 -15.21
N SER A 105 14.69 -8.46 -14.19
CA SER A 105 13.31 -8.18 -13.77
C SER A 105 13.17 -6.87 -13.00
N ASN A 106 11.93 -6.47 -12.76
CA ASN A 106 11.60 -5.60 -11.63
C ASN A 106 12.10 -6.25 -10.33
N PRO A 107 12.57 -5.44 -9.37
CA PRO A 107 12.96 -5.94 -8.06
C PRO A 107 11.71 -6.12 -7.18
N VAL A 108 11.60 -7.27 -6.52
CA VAL A 108 10.53 -7.58 -5.56
C VAL A 108 11.15 -7.76 -4.17
N TRP A 109 10.47 -7.35 -3.11
CA TRP A 109 10.94 -7.65 -1.76
C TRP A 109 10.52 -9.06 -1.38
N LEU A 110 11.47 -9.90 -0.99
CA LEU A 110 11.20 -11.22 -0.45
C LEU A 110 11.37 -11.18 1.06
N SER A 111 10.25 -11.29 1.78
CA SER A 111 10.25 -11.47 3.23
C SER A 111 10.56 -12.93 3.59
N LEU A 112 11.46 -13.12 4.55
CA LEU A 112 11.74 -14.40 5.20
C LEU A 112 11.00 -14.57 6.53
N ALA A 113 10.20 -13.56 6.91
CA ALA A 113 9.28 -13.64 8.04
C ALA A 113 8.26 -14.77 7.86
N SER A 114 7.61 -15.13 8.97
CA SER A 114 6.85 -16.38 9.03
C SER A 114 5.34 -16.21 8.77
N SER A 115 4.84 -14.98 8.71
CA SER A 115 3.40 -14.73 8.60
C SER A 115 2.89 -14.94 7.18
N HIS A 116 1.85 -15.76 7.03
CA HIS A 116 1.22 -16.04 5.75
C HIS A 116 -0.15 -16.67 5.96
N VAL A 117 -1.05 -16.46 5.00
CA VAL A 117 -2.35 -17.12 4.94
C VAL A 117 -2.68 -17.51 3.51
N VAL A 118 -3.48 -18.55 3.34
CA VAL A 118 -3.93 -19.00 2.03
C VAL A 118 -5.25 -18.35 1.65
N ALA A 119 -5.35 -17.99 0.37
CA ALA A 119 -6.58 -17.53 -0.25
C ALA A 119 -7.43 -18.73 -0.69
N ALA A 120 -8.75 -18.55 -0.65
CA ALA A 120 -9.68 -19.52 -1.24
C ALA A 120 -9.61 -19.46 -2.78
N THR A 121 -9.76 -20.62 -3.41
CA THR A 121 -9.98 -20.71 -4.86
C THR A 121 -11.42 -20.35 -5.23
N ALA A 122 -11.72 -20.23 -6.53
CA ALA A 122 -13.05 -19.89 -7.03
C ALA A 122 -14.14 -20.92 -6.66
N ASP A 123 -13.75 -22.17 -6.39
CA ASP A 123 -14.61 -23.26 -5.93
C ASP A 123 -14.69 -23.41 -4.40
N GLU A 124 -13.87 -22.66 -3.65
CA GLU A 124 -13.82 -22.64 -2.18
C GLU A 124 -14.59 -21.44 -1.58
N VAL A 125 -15.41 -20.76 -2.39
CA VAL A 125 -16.22 -19.59 -1.97
C VAL A 125 -17.72 -19.77 -2.28
N ALA A 126 -18.56 -19.16 -1.45
CA ALA A 126 -20.01 -19.14 -1.65
C ALA A 126 -20.62 -17.77 -1.28
N LYS A 127 -21.86 -17.53 -1.71
CA LYS A 127 -22.61 -16.32 -1.37
C LYS A 127 -23.32 -16.49 -0.03
N ASN A 128 -23.09 -15.58 0.91
CA ASN A 128 -23.79 -15.55 2.19
C ASN A 128 -25.22 -14.95 2.03
N MET A 129 -25.96 -14.84 3.14
CA MET A 129 -27.33 -14.30 3.14
C MET A 129 -27.42 -12.85 2.67
N ASP A 130 -26.34 -12.07 2.82
CA ASP A 130 -26.22 -10.68 2.37
C ASP A 130 -25.75 -10.57 0.90
N GLY A 131 -25.57 -11.69 0.20
CA GLY A 131 -25.07 -11.72 -1.18
C GLY A 131 -23.56 -11.45 -1.31
N LEU A 132 -22.82 -11.46 -0.21
CA LEU A 132 -21.36 -11.28 -0.17
C LEU A 132 -20.66 -12.61 -0.43
N THR A 133 -19.52 -12.56 -1.12
CA THR A 133 -18.69 -13.74 -1.34
C THR A 133 -17.87 -14.03 -0.08
N SER A 134 -17.98 -15.24 0.44
CA SER A 134 -17.35 -15.66 1.69
C SER A 134 -16.68 -17.02 1.53
N TYR A 135 -15.58 -17.23 2.27
CA TYR A 135 -14.82 -18.47 2.22
C TYR A 135 -15.62 -19.61 2.87
N VAL A 136 -15.65 -20.77 2.22
CA VAL A 136 -16.44 -21.92 2.68
C VAL A 136 -15.67 -22.73 3.71
N ASP A 137 -14.39 -23.00 3.47
CA ASP A 137 -13.62 -23.96 4.26
C ASP A 137 -12.38 -23.35 4.92
N LEU A 138 -12.16 -22.04 4.82
CA LEU A 138 -11.03 -21.35 5.45
C LEU A 138 -11.52 -20.37 6.52
N ILE A 139 -10.94 -20.48 7.71
CA ILE A 139 -11.13 -19.55 8.84
C ILE A 139 -9.78 -19.29 9.51
N SER A 140 -9.63 -18.19 10.23
CA SER A 140 -8.50 -17.96 11.13
C SER A 140 -8.96 -17.95 12.58
N LEU A 141 -8.15 -18.50 13.47
CA LEU A 141 -8.36 -18.46 14.91
C LEU A 141 -7.37 -17.48 15.50
N VAL A 142 -7.87 -16.48 16.22
CA VAL A 142 -7.07 -15.70 17.17
C VAL A 142 -7.07 -16.51 18.47
N ILE A 143 -5.89 -16.93 18.90
CA ILE A 143 -5.74 -17.72 20.12
C ILE A 143 -5.39 -16.79 21.27
N GLU A 144 -6.07 -16.97 22.40
CA GLU A 144 -5.84 -16.27 23.66
C GLU A 144 -4.34 -16.28 24.06
N GLU A 145 -3.87 -15.15 24.59
CA GLU A 145 -2.44 -14.88 24.88
C GLU A 145 -1.82 -15.85 25.90
N ASP A 146 -2.62 -16.43 26.80
CA ASP A 146 -2.15 -17.37 27.83
C ASP A 146 -1.87 -18.78 27.28
N TYR A 147 -2.15 -19.01 25.99
CA TYR A 147 -1.88 -20.27 25.32
C TYR A 147 -0.81 -20.17 24.24
N ASP A 148 -0.03 -21.25 24.10
CA ASP A 148 0.81 -21.51 22.93
C ASP A 148 -0.09 -21.76 21.70
N GLY A 149 -0.28 -20.74 20.86
CA GLY A 149 -1.26 -20.82 19.78
C GLY A 149 -0.94 -21.85 18.71
N ALA A 150 0.34 -22.14 18.44
CA ALA A 150 0.69 -23.20 17.49
C ALA A 150 0.20 -24.57 17.99
N LYS A 151 0.42 -24.87 19.28
CA LYS A 151 -0.07 -26.10 19.90
C LYS A 151 -1.59 -26.12 20.00
N GLN A 152 -2.23 -25.00 20.35
CA GLN A 152 -3.69 -24.94 20.45
C GLN A 152 -4.37 -25.07 19.09
N ALA A 153 -3.88 -24.37 18.06
CA ALA A 153 -4.39 -24.47 16.70
C ALA A 153 -4.31 -25.91 16.20
N GLN A 154 -3.21 -26.62 16.46
CA GLN A 154 -3.08 -28.03 16.11
C GLN A 154 -4.07 -28.91 16.90
N ARG A 155 -4.22 -28.70 18.21
CA ARG A 155 -5.19 -29.42 19.05
C ARG A 155 -6.62 -29.22 18.55
N LEU A 156 -6.98 -27.97 18.22
CA LEU A 156 -8.31 -27.62 17.71
C LEU A 156 -8.53 -28.17 16.31
N ALA A 157 -7.53 -28.10 15.43
CA ALA A 157 -7.59 -28.72 14.11
C ALA A 157 -7.87 -30.22 14.21
N GLU A 158 -7.19 -30.94 15.10
CA GLU A 158 -7.44 -32.37 15.35
C GLU A 158 -8.85 -32.61 15.91
N LYS A 159 -9.27 -31.85 16.94
CA LYS A 159 -10.59 -31.96 17.58
C LYS A 159 -11.74 -31.77 16.58
N TYR A 160 -11.61 -30.82 15.66
CA TYR A 160 -12.63 -30.46 14.69
C TYR A 160 -12.41 -31.10 13.31
N GLY A 161 -11.38 -31.95 13.16
CA GLY A 161 -11.07 -32.63 11.91
C GLY A 161 -10.65 -31.69 10.77
N ALA A 162 -10.07 -30.54 11.11
CA ALA A 162 -9.52 -29.52 10.21
C ALA A 162 -7.99 -29.68 10.07
N LYS A 163 -7.35 -28.77 9.33
CA LYS A 163 -5.88 -28.70 9.18
C LYS A 163 -5.41 -27.27 9.36
N VAL A 164 -4.30 -27.05 10.06
CA VAL A 164 -3.62 -25.76 10.06
C VAL A 164 -2.95 -25.56 8.69
N VAL A 165 -3.19 -24.43 8.04
CA VAL A 165 -2.72 -24.13 6.66
C VAL A 165 -2.06 -22.77 6.51
N GLY A 166 -2.14 -21.92 7.53
CA GLY A 166 -1.52 -20.59 7.57
C GLY A 166 -1.34 -20.13 9.00
N MET A 167 -0.55 -19.09 9.20
CA MET A 167 -0.27 -18.52 10.52
C MET A 167 0.20 -17.09 10.42
N ILE A 168 -0.10 -16.30 11.45
CA ILE A 168 0.49 -14.99 11.75
C ILE A 168 0.98 -15.10 13.20
N PRO A 169 2.14 -15.75 13.44
CA PRO A 169 2.58 -16.10 14.79
C PRO A 169 2.71 -14.91 15.75
N PRO A 170 3.17 -13.72 15.32
CA PRO A 170 3.23 -12.55 16.20
C PRO A 170 1.88 -12.11 16.78
N LEU A 171 0.77 -12.47 16.12
CA LEU A 171 -0.60 -12.14 16.55
C LEU A 171 -1.34 -13.37 17.10
N ASN A 172 -0.60 -14.41 17.49
CA ASN A 172 -1.12 -15.71 17.92
C ASN A 172 -2.23 -16.30 17.02
N THR A 173 -2.20 -15.96 15.72
CA THR A 173 -3.32 -16.23 14.80
C THR A 173 -2.99 -17.37 13.86
N TYR A 174 -3.89 -18.35 13.71
CA TYR A 174 -3.65 -19.56 12.90
C TYR A 174 -4.85 -19.87 12.00
N GLN A 175 -4.56 -20.10 10.72
CA GLN A 175 -5.60 -20.38 9.72
C GLN A 175 -5.87 -21.88 9.63
N LEU A 176 -7.14 -22.25 9.73
CA LEU A 176 -7.63 -23.62 9.60
C LEU A 176 -8.37 -23.82 8.28
N ARG A 177 -8.08 -24.94 7.61
CA ARG A 177 -8.90 -25.52 6.56
C ARG A 177 -9.84 -26.57 7.13
N LEU A 178 -11.14 -26.26 7.11
CA LEU A 178 -12.26 -27.08 7.56
C LEU A 178 -12.63 -28.14 6.52
N LYS A 179 -13.51 -29.07 6.91
CA LYS A 179 -14.16 -30.03 5.99
C LYS A 179 -15.54 -29.57 5.51
N ALA A 180 -15.90 -28.32 5.82
CA ALA A 180 -17.19 -27.75 5.49
C ALA A 180 -17.37 -27.69 3.97
N LYS A 181 -18.58 -28.00 3.50
CA LYS A 181 -18.92 -27.98 2.06
C LYS A 181 -19.78 -26.81 1.65
N ASN A 182 -20.28 -26.07 2.64
CA ASN A 182 -21.19 -24.94 2.48
C ASN A 182 -21.08 -24.04 3.72
N LEU A 183 -21.68 -22.86 3.63
CA LEU A 183 -21.62 -21.86 4.70
C LEU A 183 -22.35 -22.31 5.97
N ASP A 184 -23.43 -23.09 5.87
CA ASP A 184 -24.15 -23.61 7.05
C ASP A 184 -23.25 -24.53 7.89
N GLU A 185 -22.55 -25.47 7.25
CA GLU A 185 -21.59 -26.37 7.91
C GLU A 185 -20.39 -25.61 8.50
N ARG A 186 -19.92 -24.59 7.79
CA ARG A 186 -18.84 -23.70 8.26
C ARG A 186 -19.29 -22.92 9.48
N ASP A 187 -20.43 -22.25 9.44
CA ASP A 187 -20.93 -21.39 10.52
C ASP A 187 -21.25 -22.18 11.78
N ALA A 188 -21.78 -23.39 11.63
CA ALA A 188 -21.92 -24.32 12.76
C ALA A 188 -20.56 -24.68 13.39
N THR A 189 -19.47 -24.69 12.62
CA THR A 189 -18.12 -24.94 13.12
C THR A 189 -17.51 -23.70 13.74
N VAL A 190 -17.68 -22.52 13.14
CA VAL A 190 -17.29 -21.21 13.68
C VAL A 190 -17.90 -21.01 15.06
N LEU A 191 -19.20 -21.24 15.22
CA LEU A 191 -19.90 -21.10 16.51
C LEU A 191 -19.36 -22.04 17.59
N ARG A 192 -18.91 -23.25 17.23
CA ARG A 192 -18.30 -24.19 18.19
C ARG A 192 -16.89 -23.77 18.57
N LEU A 193 -16.10 -23.32 17.60
CA LEU A 193 -14.72 -22.87 17.80
C LEU A 193 -14.68 -21.59 18.64
N GLY A 194 -15.55 -20.62 18.40
CA GLY A 194 -15.68 -19.42 19.23
C GLY A 194 -16.23 -19.68 20.64
N GLY A 195 -16.63 -20.92 20.95
CA GLY A 195 -16.97 -21.35 22.31
C GLY A 195 -15.81 -22.06 23.04
N GLU A 196 -14.65 -22.24 22.40
CA GLU A 196 -13.47 -22.78 23.06
C GLU A 196 -12.82 -21.72 23.94
N VAL A 197 -12.50 -22.05 25.18
CA VAL A 197 -11.86 -21.14 26.15
C VAL A 197 -10.49 -20.62 25.68
N SER A 198 -9.84 -21.32 24.75
CA SER A 198 -8.55 -20.92 24.20
C SER A 198 -8.66 -20.14 22.88
N VAL A 199 -9.86 -19.72 22.47
CA VAL A 199 -10.08 -18.98 21.23
C VAL A 199 -10.70 -17.67 21.61
N ASP A 200 -9.99 -16.60 21.30
CA ASP A 200 -10.47 -15.24 21.52
C ASP A 200 -11.47 -14.89 20.40
N ALA A 201 -11.03 -15.04 19.14
CA ALA A 201 -11.87 -14.76 17.98
C ALA A 201 -11.74 -15.79 16.86
N VAL A 202 -12.80 -15.88 16.04
CA VAL A 202 -12.78 -16.61 14.77
C VAL A 202 -12.98 -15.61 13.63
N VAL A 203 -11.95 -15.47 12.79
CA VAL A 203 -11.97 -14.61 11.62
C VAL A 203 -12.46 -15.39 10.41
N ILE A 204 -13.50 -14.89 9.75
CA ILE A 204 -13.95 -15.40 8.46
C ILE A 204 -13.60 -14.39 7.38
N GLU A 205 -13.11 -14.88 6.25
CA GLU A 205 -12.84 -13.99 5.12
C GLU A 205 -14.06 -13.84 4.22
N GLU A 206 -14.42 -12.58 4.01
CA GLU A 206 -15.33 -12.16 2.97
C GLU A 206 -14.54 -11.30 1.99
N SER A 207 -14.36 -11.79 0.78
CA SER A 207 -13.67 -11.07 -0.27
C SER A 207 -14.65 -10.85 -1.42
N GLY A 208 -15.24 -9.65 -1.47
CA GLY A 208 -15.87 -9.16 -2.70
C GLY A 208 -14.82 -8.88 -3.77
N ALA A 209 -15.25 -8.72 -5.02
CA ALA A 209 -14.42 -7.98 -5.97
C ALA A 209 -14.29 -6.55 -5.42
N GLU A 210 -13.09 -6.14 -5.00
CA GLU A 210 -12.76 -4.74 -4.73
C GLU A 210 -13.01 -3.97 -6.05
N LYS A 211 -14.23 -3.47 -6.24
CA LYS A 211 -14.49 -2.52 -7.32
C LYS A 211 -13.81 -1.23 -6.91
N SER A 212 -12.97 -0.68 -7.77
CA SER A 212 -12.42 0.66 -7.59
C SER A 212 -13.58 1.66 -7.58
N ILE A 213 -13.97 2.13 -6.40
CA ILE A 213 -14.94 3.23 -6.22
C ILE A 213 -14.19 4.57 -6.33
N GLU A 214 -13.05 4.60 -7.02
CA GLU A 214 -12.16 5.76 -7.08
C GLU A 214 -12.49 6.69 -8.24
N THR A 215 -13.78 6.80 -8.56
CA THR A 215 -14.32 7.74 -9.54
C THR A 215 -15.54 8.42 -8.93
N ASP A 216 -15.33 9.53 -8.23
CA ASP A 216 -16.41 10.53 -8.15
C ASP A 216 -16.55 11.15 -9.53
N ALA A 217 -17.78 11.20 -10.03
CA ALA A 217 -18.13 11.87 -11.29
C ALA A 217 -18.17 13.41 -11.17
N ASP A 218 -17.63 13.98 -10.09
CA ASP A 218 -17.48 15.42 -9.96
C ASP A 218 -16.29 15.87 -10.82
N LYS A 219 -16.49 17.00 -11.53
CA LYS A 219 -15.59 17.55 -12.55
C LYS A 219 -14.12 17.33 -12.17
N ALA A 220 -13.36 16.72 -13.08
CA ALA A 220 -11.91 16.66 -12.99
C ALA A 220 -11.36 18.02 -12.54
N PRO A 221 -10.39 18.03 -11.60
CA PRO A 221 -9.80 19.26 -11.09
C PRO A 221 -9.30 20.14 -12.26
N ALA A 222 -9.18 21.44 -12.01
CA ALA A 222 -8.65 22.37 -13.01
C ALA A 222 -7.30 21.84 -13.53
N LYS A 223 -7.05 21.99 -14.84
CA LYS A 223 -5.88 21.47 -15.57
C LYS A 223 -4.50 21.91 -15.04
N ASP A 224 -4.43 22.66 -13.96
CA ASP A 224 -3.17 23.03 -13.35
C ASP A 224 -2.88 22.15 -12.12
N ASN A 225 -1.62 21.76 -11.95
CA ASN A 225 -1.09 20.94 -10.84
C ASN A 225 -1.23 21.60 -9.44
N GLN A 226 -2.27 22.41 -9.21
CA GLN A 226 -2.52 23.09 -7.94
C GLN A 226 -3.00 22.15 -6.83
N GLU A 227 -3.39 20.91 -7.13
CA GLU A 227 -3.75 19.93 -6.08
C GLU A 227 -2.60 19.75 -5.08
N TRP A 228 -1.37 19.57 -5.55
CA TRP A 228 -0.20 19.44 -4.67
C TRP A 228 0.20 20.74 -3.97
N ALA A 229 -0.16 21.89 -4.54
CA ALA A 229 0.03 23.17 -3.89
C ALA A 229 -0.83 23.30 -2.62
N SER A 230 -2.00 22.63 -2.56
CA SER A 230 -2.85 22.56 -1.37
C SER A 230 -2.16 21.97 -0.15
N ASN A 231 -1.14 21.12 -0.36
CA ASN A 231 -0.34 20.50 0.69
C ASN A 231 1.04 21.16 0.89
N ARG A 232 1.37 22.18 0.10
CA ARG A 232 2.71 22.79 0.01
C ARG A 232 3.82 21.76 -0.31
N PHE A 233 3.52 20.83 -1.20
CA PHE A 233 4.39 19.73 -1.61
C PHE A 233 5.76 20.21 -2.12
N LEU A 234 5.80 21.12 -3.11
CA LEU A 234 7.05 21.60 -3.70
C LEU A 234 7.87 22.43 -2.71
N ASP A 235 7.21 23.17 -1.80
CA ASP A 235 7.89 23.88 -0.72
C ASP A 235 8.64 22.90 0.20
N ALA A 236 8.00 21.76 0.52
CA ALA A 236 8.58 20.72 1.36
C ALA A 236 9.81 20.08 0.72
N VAL A 237 9.72 19.71 -0.56
CA VAL A 237 10.86 19.17 -1.33
C VAL A 237 12.02 20.18 -1.37
N ASN A 238 11.73 21.43 -1.73
CA ASN A 238 12.74 22.50 -1.77
C ASN A 238 13.38 22.75 -0.39
N PHE A 239 12.59 22.73 0.69
CA PHE A 239 13.09 22.89 2.05
C PHE A 239 14.04 21.76 2.44
N TYR A 240 13.63 20.51 2.21
CA TYR A 240 14.42 19.32 2.54
C TYR A 240 15.77 19.35 1.80
N GLN A 241 15.75 19.57 0.48
CA GLN A 241 16.94 19.69 -0.36
C GLN A 241 17.90 20.79 0.12
N ARG A 242 17.39 22.02 0.32
CA ARG A 242 18.23 23.16 0.73
C ARG A 242 18.81 23.01 2.14
N ARG A 243 18.08 22.40 3.06
CA ARG A 243 18.55 22.23 4.45
C ARG A 243 19.69 21.23 4.55
N LEU A 244 19.70 20.21 3.68
CA LEU A 244 20.71 19.16 3.62
C LEU A 244 21.95 19.52 2.78
N GLN A 245 21.83 20.39 1.79
CA GLN A 245 22.97 20.82 0.94
C GLN A 245 23.97 21.78 1.61
N ARG A 246 23.82 22.15 2.89
CA ARG A 246 24.73 23.08 3.57
C ARG A 246 26.07 22.42 3.90
N GLU A 247 27.14 22.83 3.20
CA GLU A 247 28.51 22.29 3.25
C GLU A 247 29.18 22.24 4.64
N THR A 248 28.69 23.01 5.62
CA THR A 248 29.12 22.96 7.02
C THR A 248 27.90 22.86 7.94
N GLY A 249 27.80 21.77 8.70
CA GLY A 249 26.70 21.55 9.67
C GLY A 249 25.37 21.10 9.03
N GLY A 250 25.41 20.45 7.86
CA GLY A 250 24.26 19.82 7.23
C GLY A 250 23.55 18.84 8.17
N LEU A 251 22.22 18.80 8.08
CA LEU A 251 21.40 17.93 8.91
C LEU A 251 21.63 16.47 8.50
N LYS A 252 21.87 15.58 9.46
CA LYS A 252 22.08 14.16 9.18
C LYS A 252 20.73 13.49 9.02
N THR A 253 20.55 12.73 7.94
CA THR A 253 19.34 11.94 7.71
C THR A 253 19.61 10.44 7.80
N HIS A 254 18.54 9.68 8.02
CA HIS A 254 18.56 8.24 8.26
C HIS A 254 17.64 7.52 7.26
N PRO A 255 18.06 6.36 6.71
CA PRO A 255 17.19 5.59 5.81
C PRO A 255 15.93 5.14 6.54
N VAL A 256 14.78 5.24 5.87
CA VAL A 256 13.49 4.79 6.39
C VAL A 256 12.87 3.86 5.35
N ARG A 257 12.31 2.75 5.85
CA ARG A 257 11.52 1.82 5.02
C ARG A 257 10.04 2.09 5.21
N ILE A 258 9.34 2.20 4.09
CA ILE A 258 7.90 2.37 4.00
C ILE A 258 7.31 1.09 3.40
N GLY A 259 6.33 0.53 4.08
CA GLY A 259 5.55 -0.60 3.59
C GLY A 259 4.22 -0.12 3.02
N VAL A 260 3.88 -0.49 1.80
CA VAL A 260 2.64 -0.12 1.12
C VAL A 260 1.84 -1.40 0.88
N ILE A 261 0.69 -1.51 1.53
CA ILE A 261 -0.19 -2.68 1.38
C ILE A 261 -1.04 -2.52 0.12
N GLU A 262 -0.41 -2.82 -1.01
CA GLU A 262 -1.00 -2.81 -2.36
C GLU A 262 -0.50 -4.04 -3.14
N ARG A 263 -1.14 -4.33 -4.27
CA ARG A 263 -0.88 -5.56 -5.05
C ARG A 263 0.40 -5.49 -5.87
N ASP A 264 0.52 -4.47 -6.70
CA ASP A 264 1.49 -4.39 -7.79
C ASP A 264 1.74 -2.95 -8.26
N VAL A 265 2.79 -2.79 -9.07
CA VAL A 265 3.19 -1.54 -9.73
C VAL A 265 3.62 -1.86 -11.16
N ASP A 266 3.19 -1.06 -12.13
CA ASP A 266 3.61 -1.21 -13.53
C ASP A 266 5.02 -0.63 -13.76
N PHE A 267 6.03 -1.50 -13.83
CA PHE A 267 7.41 -1.09 -14.10
C PHE A 267 7.70 -0.81 -15.57
N ASP A 268 6.76 -1.06 -16.49
CA ASP A 268 6.91 -0.67 -17.90
C ASP A 268 6.51 0.80 -18.12
N SER A 269 5.81 1.41 -17.16
CA SER A 269 5.47 2.83 -17.23
C SER A 269 6.72 3.73 -17.07
N PRO A 270 6.76 4.91 -17.73
CA PRO A 270 7.87 5.85 -17.61
C PRO A 270 8.14 6.32 -16.17
N ASP A 271 7.12 6.33 -15.31
CA ASP A 271 7.20 6.72 -13.90
C ASP A 271 8.09 5.76 -13.08
N PHE A 272 8.20 4.49 -13.48
CA PHE A 272 8.91 3.45 -12.70
C PHE A 272 9.95 2.65 -13.48
N SER A 273 10.03 2.82 -14.81
CA SER A 273 10.93 2.05 -15.69
C SER A 273 12.41 2.09 -15.31
N ASP A 274 12.85 3.13 -14.60
CA ASP A 274 14.23 3.28 -14.17
C ASP A 274 14.55 2.56 -12.84
N TYR A 275 13.58 1.89 -12.20
CA TYR A 275 13.78 1.01 -11.04
C TYR A 275 14.10 -0.44 -11.41
N ILE A 276 14.03 -0.81 -12.69
CA ILE A 276 14.34 -2.18 -13.14
C ILE A 276 15.78 -2.57 -12.80
N GLY A 277 15.96 -3.79 -12.27
CA GLY A 277 17.26 -4.36 -11.95
C GLY A 277 17.65 -4.30 -10.47
N ASP A 278 18.88 -4.70 -10.18
CA ASP A 278 19.45 -4.77 -8.82
C ASP A 278 20.35 -3.58 -8.46
N ASN A 279 20.43 -2.59 -9.35
CA ASN A 279 21.38 -1.47 -9.25
C ASN A 279 20.84 -0.27 -8.45
N CYS A 280 19.63 -0.32 -7.92
CA CYS A 280 19.01 0.86 -7.31
C CYS A 280 19.87 1.46 -6.17
N ARG A 281 20.57 0.61 -5.40
CA ARG A 281 21.49 1.02 -4.32
C ARG A 281 22.91 1.38 -4.79
N SER A 282 23.15 1.46 -6.11
CA SER A 282 24.42 1.98 -6.65
C SER A 282 24.61 3.47 -6.34
N ASP A 283 23.50 4.20 -6.22
CA ASP A 283 23.43 5.49 -5.54
C ASP A 283 22.80 5.29 -4.17
N SER A 284 23.54 5.58 -3.10
CA SER A 284 23.08 5.40 -1.73
C SER A 284 21.96 6.37 -1.33
N LYS A 285 21.76 7.47 -2.07
CA LYS A 285 20.75 8.49 -1.74
C LYS A 285 19.41 8.25 -2.42
N ARG A 286 19.44 7.56 -3.55
CA ARG A 286 18.29 7.27 -4.40
C ARG A 286 17.25 6.44 -3.65
N LEU A 287 15.96 6.74 -3.80
CA LEU A 287 14.88 5.88 -3.38
C LEU A 287 14.89 4.55 -4.14
N CYS A 288 14.59 3.44 -3.46
CA CYS A 288 14.31 2.16 -4.13
C CYS A 288 12.86 1.74 -3.95
N LEU A 289 12.32 1.19 -5.03
CA LEU A 289 10.97 0.67 -5.10
C LEU A 289 11.03 -0.84 -5.34
N TYR A 290 10.30 -1.60 -4.53
CA TYR A 290 10.21 -3.05 -4.62
C TYR A 290 8.75 -3.44 -4.73
N ALA A 291 8.35 -4.06 -5.84
CA ALA A 291 6.95 -4.40 -6.07
C ALA A 291 6.83 -5.51 -7.12
N ARG A 292 5.75 -6.30 -7.03
CA ARG A 292 5.31 -7.19 -8.11
C ARG A 292 4.85 -6.33 -9.30
N ASP A 293 5.04 -6.84 -10.50
CA ASP A 293 4.72 -6.10 -11.73
C ASP A 293 3.22 -6.16 -12.06
N ALA A 294 2.65 -5.01 -12.41
CA ALA A 294 1.25 -4.86 -12.79
C ALA A 294 1.06 -4.90 -14.31
N ASP A 295 -0.09 -5.37 -14.78
CA ASP A 295 -0.41 -5.38 -16.22
C ASP A 295 -0.85 -4.00 -16.76
N LYS A 296 -1.13 -3.02 -15.89
CA LYS A 296 -1.70 -1.72 -16.26
C LYS A 296 -1.09 -0.55 -15.48
N PRO A 297 -0.75 0.56 -16.17
CA PRO A 297 -0.15 1.73 -15.52
C PRO A 297 -1.16 2.52 -14.67
N SER A 298 -2.44 2.49 -15.01
CA SER A 298 -3.50 3.13 -14.24
C SER A 298 -4.06 2.26 -13.10
N GLY A 299 -3.35 1.20 -12.70
CA GLY A 299 -3.73 0.40 -11.53
C GLY A 299 -3.75 1.21 -10.23
N HIS A 300 -4.56 0.80 -9.27
CA HIS A 300 -4.63 1.42 -7.95
C HIS A 300 -3.27 1.42 -7.26
N GLY A 301 -2.62 0.24 -7.18
CA GLY A 301 -1.29 0.08 -6.59
C GLY A 301 -0.21 0.91 -7.27
N THR A 302 -0.21 0.98 -8.60
CA THR A 302 0.67 1.86 -9.39
C THR A 302 0.45 3.34 -9.04
N THR A 303 -0.80 3.78 -8.94
CA THR A 303 -1.15 5.17 -8.61
C THR A 303 -0.74 5.54 -7.18
N VAL A 304 -1.07 4.70 -6.19
CA VAL A 304 -0.70 4.88 -4.77
C VAL A 304 0.82 4.93 -4.63
N SER A 305 1.54 4.00 -5.26
CA SER A 305 3.01 3.96 -5.23
C SER A 305 3.63 5.15 -5.94
N GLY A 306 2.98 5.67 -6.99
CA GLY A 306 3.44 6.84 -7.74
C GLY A 306 3.52 8.10 -6.91
N ILE A 307 2.61 8.28 -5.98
CA ILE A 307 2.59 9.44 -5.06
C ILE A 307 3.84 9.46 -4.17
N LEU A 308 4.45 8.30 -3.91
CA LEU A 308 5.70 8.17 -3.15
C LEU A 308 6.93 8.21 -4.08
N ALA A 309 6.90 7.43 -5.17
CA ALA A 309 8.11 6.97 -5.86
C ALA A 309 8.16 7.27 -7.37
N ALA A 310 7.11 7.81 -8.00
CA ALA A 310 7.14 8.09 -9.43
C ALA A 310 8.24 9.09 -9.80
N ALA A 311 8.93 8.82 -10.90
CA ALA A 311 9.85 9.78 -11.51
C ALA A 311 9.12 11.08 -11.90
N TRP A 312 9.76 12.21 -11.68
CA TRP A 312 9.20 13.51 -12.05
C TRP A 312 9.34 13.77 -13.54
N ASP A 313 8.49 14.65 -14.07
CA ASP A 313 8.51 15.10 -15.47
C ASP A 313 8.40 13.95 -16.49
N LYS A 314 7.51 12.98 -16.20
CA LYS A 314 7.20 11.82 -17.06
C LYS A 314 5.77 11.75 -17.57
N GLY A 315 4.95 12.75 -17.26
CA GLY A 315 3.55 12.86 -17.71
C GLY A 315 2.53 12.20 -16.77
N GLY A 316 2.92 11.21 -15.99
CA GLY A 316 2.05 10.57 -15.00
C GLY A 316 2.05 11.29 -13.64
N ASN A 317 2.63 10.64 -12.64
CA ASN A 317 2.66 11.10 -11.25
C ASN A 317 4.00 11.79 -10.91
N SER A 318 4.16 12.33 -9.71
CA SER A 318 5.47 12.80 -9.21
C SER A 318 5.62 12.45 -7.74
N GLY A 319 6.50 11.48 -7.48
CA GLY A 319 6.68 10.91 -6.16
C GLY A 319 7.30 11.90 -5.18
N PHE A 320 6.70 12.06 -4.01
CA PHE A 320 7.22 12.93 -2.95
C PHE A 320 8.64 12.53 -2.53
N LEU A 321 8.82 11.26 -2.15
CA LEU A 321 10.11 10.76 -1.66
C LEU A 321 11.14 10.71 -2.79
N ARG A 322 10.71 10.42 -4.02
CA ARG A 322 11.55 10.49 -5.22
C ARG A 322 12.10 11.90 -5.44
N GLY A 323 11.33 12.94 -5.15
CA GLY A 323 11.80 14.33 -5.18
C GLY A 323 12.93 14.63 -4.18
N LEU A 324 13.21 13.74 -3.22
CA LEU A 324 14.24 13.93 -2.21
C LEU A 324 15.59 13.27 -2.57
N ASP A 325 15.66 12.51 -3.67
CA ASP A 325 16.81 11.63 -4.02
C ASP A 325 18.17 12.35 -4.06
N ASP A 326 18.24 13.62 -4.46
CA ASP A 326 19.51 14.38 -4.56
C ASP A 326 20.29 14.46 -3.23
N VAL A 327 19.55 14.44 -2.12
CA VAL A 327 20.05 14.65 -0.76
C VAL A 327 19.55 13.61 0.24
N GLY A 328 18.65 12.73 -0.19
CA GLY A 328 17.94 11.79 0.65
C GLY A 328 18.86 10.73 1.25
N PRO A 329 18.38 10.02 2.27
CA PRO A 329 19.12 8.94 2.90
C PRO A 329 19.01 7.60 2.14
N GLY A 330 18.32 7.56 1.00
CA GLY A 330 17.97 6.33 0.29
C GLY A 330 16.80 5.59 0.93
N PHE A 331 15.57 6.10 0.74
CA PHE A 331 14.34 5.44 1.22
C PHE A 331 14.11 4.09 0.54
N ASP A 332 13.53 3.11 1.25
CA ASP A 332 12.97 1.89 0.67
C ASP A 332 11.42 2.02 0.64
N VAL A 333 10.80 1.87 -0.52
CA VAL A 333 9.35 1.70 -0.66
C VAL A 333 9.09 0.26 -1.07
N ILE A 334 8.44 -0.49 -0.18
CA ILE A 334 8.14 -1.91 -0.36
C ILE A 334 6.63 -2.06 -0.54
N VAL A 335 6.20 -2.45 -1.74
CA VAL A 335 4.80 -2.68 -2.08
C VAL A 335 4.52 -4.18 -1.97
N ALA A 336 3.69 -4.57 -1.01
CA ALA A 336 3.44 -5.98 -0.74
C ALA A 336 2.01 -6.29 -0.29
N ARG A 337 1.41 -7.27 -0.98
CA ARG A 337 0.26 -8.05 -0.54
C ARG A 337 0.57 -9.51 -0.86
N ASP A 338 0.93 -10.29 0.16
CA ASP A 338 1.55 -11.62 -0.03
C ASP A 338 0.58 -12.73 -0.43
N SER A 339 -0.72 -12.48 -0.30
CA SER A 339 -1.80 -13.42 -0.61
C SER A 339 -3.08 -12.65 -0.95
N ASP A 340 -3.97 -13.27 -1.72
CA ASP A 340 -5.29 -12.73 -2.06
C ASP A 340 -6.36 -12.97 -0.97
N ALA A 341 -5.96 -13.42 0.22
CA ALA A 341 -6.85 -13.78 1.33
C ALA A 341 -7.42 -12.58 2.10
N GLY A 342 -7.90 -11.56 1.37
CA GLY A 342 -8.66 -10.45 1.96
C GLY A 342 -7.88 -9.64 2.99
N ILE A 343 -8.50 -9.41 4.16
CA ILE A 343 -7.97 -8.56 5.22
C ILE A 343 -6.88 -9.28 6.01
N THR A 344 -7.04 -10.56 6.31
CA THR A 344 -6.05 -11.38 7.01
C THR A 344 -4.72 -11.38 6.26
N ALA A 345 -4.75 -11.42 4.93
CA ALA A 345 -3.53 -11.30 4.11
C ALA A 345 -2.87 -9.91 4.21
N ASN A 346 -3.66 -8.84 4.28
CA ASN A 346 -3.14 -7.48 4.49
C ASN A 346 -2.43 -7.35 5.83
N ILE A 347 -2.99 -7.96 6.88
CA ILE A 347 -2.38 -8.00 8.22
C ILE A 347 -1.12 -8.87 8.22
N ALA A 348 -1.14 -10.06 7.63
CA ALA A 348 0.05 -10.92 7.50
C ALA A 348 1.21 -10.21 6.79
N ALA A 349 0.91 -9.52 5.68
CA ALA A 349 1.91 -8.73 4.95
C ALA A 349 2.43 -7.55 5.78
N SER A 350 1.55 -6.88 6.53
CA SER A 350 1.94 -5.78 7.43
C SER A 350 2.88 -6.26 8.54
N VAL A 351 2.59 -7.40 9.17
CA VAL A 351 3.46 -8.03 10.17
C VAL A 351 4.83 -8.36 9.57
N ASN A 352 4.87 -9.04 8.42
CA ASN A 352 6.14 -9.36 7.73
C ASN A 352 6.98 -8.11 7.43
N LEU A 353 6.33 -7.04 6.95
CA LEU A 353 7.00 -5.78 6.63
C LEU A 353 7.58 -5.10 7.88
N VAL A 354 6.86 -5.13 8.99
CA VAL A 354 7.33 -4.59 10.27
C VAL A 354 8.50 -5.39 10.81
N GLU A 355 8.43 -6.74 10.77
CA GLU A 355 9.57 -7.62 11.11
C GLU A 355 10.78 -7.37 10.18
N ASP A 356 10.54 -6.95 8.93
CA ASP A 356 11.57 -6.54 7.96
C ASP A 356 12.08 -5.09 8.16
N GLY A 357 11.61 -4.40 9.20
CA GLY A 357 12.08 -3.08 9.63
C GLY A 357 11.39 -1.91 8.94
N VAL A 358 10.16 -2.09 8.46
CA VAL A 358 9.29 -0.97 8.07
C VAL A 358 8.93 -0.13 9.30
N ARG A 359 9.04 1.19 9.15
CA ARG A 359 8.69 2.18 10.19
C ARG A 359 7.38 2.91 9.91
N VAL A 360 6.95 2.93 8.65
CA VAL A 360 5.70 3.56 8.21
C VAL A 360 4.95 2.58 7.31
N LEU A 361 3.77 2.15 7.73
CA LEU A 361 2.85 1.37 6.91
C LEU A 361 1.82 2.30 6.27
N ASN A 362 1.55 2.12 4.97
CA ASN A 362 0.48 2.78 4.24
C ASN A 362 -0.65 1.78 3.95
N TRP A 363 -1.82 2.03 4.52
CA TRP A 363 -3.05 1.28 4.31
C TRP A 363 -4.07 2.13 3.56
N SER A 364 -4.02 2.07 2.22
CA SER A 364 -5.00 2.74 1.33
C SER A 364 -6.27 1.89 1.12
N TRP A 365 -6.74 1.23 2.18
CA TRP A 365 -7.90 0.33 2.15
C TRP A 365 -8.77 0.52 3.39
N GLY A 366 -10.01 0.05 3.29
CA GLY A 366 -10.97 0.06 4.37
C GLY A 366 -12.22 -0.74 4.03
N ILE A 367 -12.94 -1.18 5.06
CA ILE A 367 -14.20 -1.91 4.94
C ILE A 367 -15.32 -1.24 5.74
N HIS A 368 -16.55 -1.52 5.31
CA HIS A 368 -17.78 -1.14 5.99
C HIS A 368 -18.52 -2.37 6.51
N ARG A 369 -19.34 -2.23 7.54
CA ARG A 369 -20.32 -3.27 7.92
C ARG A 369 -21.58 -3.14 7.07
N VAL A 370 -22.23 -4.26 6.75
CA VAL A 370 -23.60 -4.27 6.21
C VAL A 370 -24.52 -3.44 7.12
N GLY A 371 -25.28 -2.52 6.52
CA GLY A 371 -26.12 -1.57 7.24
C GLY A 371 -25.47 -0.21 7.50
N ALA A 372 -24.21 -0.01 7.12
CA ALA A 372 -23.57 1.31 7.15
C ALA A 372 -24.34 2.32 6.28
N ILE A 373 -24.40 3.55 6.75
CA ILE A 373 -25.06 4.68 6.08
C ILE A 373 -24.07 5.84 5.92
N ASP A 374 -24.27 6.63 4.87
CA ASP A 374 -23.55 7.89 4.68
C ASP A 374 -24.13 9.02 5.57
N VAL A 375 -23.54 10.21 5.51
CA VAL A 375 -23.98 11.42 6.22
C VAL A 375 -25.39 11.88 5.84
N ASN A 376 -25.89 11.49 4.66
CA ASN A 376 -27.25 11.81 4.19
C ASN A 376 -28.29 10.77 4.64
N GLY A 377 -27.84 9.66 5.23
CA GLY A 377 -28.68 8.53 5.64
C GLY A 377 -28.89 7.48 4.55
N ASP A 378 -28.17 7.56 3.42
CA ASP A 378 -28.26 6.59 2.33
C ASP A 378 -27.37 5.36 2.62
N PRO A 379 -27.78 4.14 2.24
CA PRO A 379 -26.98 2.94 2.46
C PRO A 379 -25.66 2.92 1.69
N ILE A 380 -24.60 2.48 2.35
CA ILE A 380 -23.31 2.18 1.72
C ILE A 380 -23.29 0.71 1.31
N ASP A 381 -23.11 0.42 0.02
CA ASP A 381 -23.14 -0.93 -0.55
C ASP A 381 -21.75 -1.44 -1.00
N SER A 382 -20.73 -0.66 -0.68
CA SER A 382 -19.39 -0.79 -1.24
C SER A 382 -18.37 -1.16 -0.16
N LEU A 383 -17.47 -2.10 -0.47
CA LEU A 383 -16.50 -2.66 0.48
C LEU A 383 -17.15 -3.15 1.80
N VAL A 384 -18.42 -3.59 1.73
CA VAL A 384 -19.18 -4.06 2.89
C VAL A 384 -18.82 -5.49 3.30
N ARG A 385 -19.02 -5.79 4.58
CA ARG A 385 -18.77 -7.07 5.25
C ARG A 385 -19.91 -7.39 6.20
N SER A 386 -20.24 -8.68 6.31
CA SER A 386 -21.25 -9.14 7.28
C SER A 386 -20.79 -8.83 8.71
N GLY A 387 -21.74 -8.80 9.65
CA GLY A 387 -21.42 -8.59 11.06
C GLY A 387 -20.46 -9.64 11.62
N ILE A 388 -20.57 -10.90 11.16
CA ILE A 388 -19.71 -12.00 11.61
C ILE A 388 -18.26 -11.77 11.15
N ALA A 389 -18.06 -11.34 9.90
CA ALA A 389 -16.73 -11.04 9.39
C ALA A 389 -16.14 -9.80 10.10
N MET A 390 -16.93 -8.74 10.27
CA MET A 390 -16.48 -7.50 10.94
C MET A 390 -15.96 -7.77 12.36
N SER A 391 -16.68 -8.55 13.17
CA SER A 391 -16.22 -8.87 14.53
C SER A 391 -14.90 -9.62 14.54
N GLY A 392 -14.70 -10.58 13.64
CA GLY A 392 -13.41 -11.27 13.54
C GLY A 392 -12.26 -10.36 13.08
N TYR A 393 -12.54 -9.40 12.17
CA TYR A 393 -11.55 -8.43 11.73
C TYR A 393 -11.19 -7.41 12.81
N GLU A 394 -12.16 -7.01 13.63
CA GLU A 394 -11.95 -6.12 14.77
C GLU A 394 -10.94 -6.73 15.73
N GLU A 395 -11.16 -7.96 16.19
CA GLU A 395 -10.22 -8.62 17.12
C GLU A 395 -8.84 -8.85 16.49
N LEU A 396 -8.77 -9.24 15.22
CA LEU A 396 -7.48 -9.36 14.52
C LEU A 396 -6.71 -8.03 14.44
N LEU A 397 -7.42 -6.91 14.26
CA LEU A 397 -6.82 -5.57 14.23
C LEU A 397 -6.42 -5.11 15.63
N GLU A 398 -7.20 -5.44 16.66
CA GLU A 398 -6.85 -5.18 18.05
C GLU A 398 -5.53 -5.87 18.40
N GLU A 399 -5.42 -7.17 18.13
CA GLU A 399 -4.18 -7.95 18.30
C GLU A 399 -3.00 -7.34 17.53
N PHE A 400 -3.23 -6.90 16.29
CA PHE A 400 -2.20 -6.24 15.51
C PHE A 400 -1.68 -4.95 16.16
N PHE A 401 -2.57 -4.09 16.67
CA PHE A 401 -2.17 -2.84 17.32
C PHE A 401 -1.62 -3.06 18.73
N LEU A 402 -2.05 -4.09 19.45
CA LEU A 402 -1.45 -4.52 20.72
C LEU A 402 -0.01 -4.98 20.51
N TRP A 403 0.21 -5.87 19.53
CA TRP A 403 1.54 -6.31 19.13
C TRP A 403 2.44 -5.15 18.69
N LEU A 404 1.93 -4.23 17.86
CA LEU A 404 2.69 -3.04 17.48
C LEU A 404 3.08 -2.18 18.69
N ARG A 405 2.20 -2.03 19.68
CA ARG A 405 2.48 -1.20 20.86
C ARG A 405 3.55 -1.84 21.75
N GLU A 406 3.52 -3.16 21.89
CA GLU A 406 4.43 -3.90 22.76
C GLU A 406 5.81 -4.09 22.10
N GLU A 407 5.84 -4.57 20.86
CA GLU A 407 7.07 -5.02 20.20
C GLU A 407 7.66 -3.98 19.24
N HIS A 408 6.83 -3.08 18.72
CA HIS A 408 7.22 -2.11 17.68
C HIS A 408 6.67 -0.69 17.94
N PRO A 409 6.88 -0.09 19.13
CA PRO A 409 6.27 1.18 19.52
C PRO A 409 6.69 2.37 18.63
N ASP A 410 7.74 2.18 17.81
CA ASP A 410 8.27 3.19 16.90
C ASP A 410 7.66 3.13 15.48
N VAL A 411 6.78 2.16 15.22
CA VAL A 411 6.08 2.00 13.93
C VAL A 411 4.76 2.77 13.92
N VAL A 412 4.45 3.39 12.78
CA VAL A 412 3.15 4.04 12.53
C VAL A 412 2.43 3.45 11.32
N VAL A 413 1.11 3.45 11.38
CA VAL A 413 0.19 3.04 10.33
C VAL A 413 -0.58 4.26 9.86
N VAL A 414 -0.53 4.54 8.57
CA VAL A 414 -1.27 5.63 7.93
C VAL A 414 -2.40 5.02 7.10
N ASN A 415 -3.64 5.31 7.46
CA ASN A 415 -4.84 4.71 6.88
C ASN A 415 -5.74 5.74 6.21
N SER A 416 -6.36 5.36 5.09
CA SER A 416 -7.39 6.16 4.43
C SER A 416 -8.68 6.18 5.26
N ALA A 417 -9.27 7.36 5.46
CA ALA A 417 -10.56 7.51 6.16
C ALA A 417 -11.69 6.71 5.47
N GLY A 418 -11.68 6.66 4.14
CA GLY A 418 -12.68 6.00 3.31
C GLY A 418 -13.45 6.98 2.43
N ASN A 419 -14.10 6.46 1.39
CA ASN A 419 -14.79 7.23 0.35
C ASN A 419 -16.32 7.03 0.39
N GLY A 420 -16.88 6.74 1.57
CA GLY A 420 -18.31 6.44 1.74
C GLY A 420 -19.15 7.65 2.13
N SER A 421 -18.56 8.85 2.19
CA SER A 421 -19.18 10.05 2.78
C SER A 421 -19.80 9.76 4.16
N SER A 422 -19.08 9.02 5.01
CA SER A 422 -19.55 8.53 6.31
C SER A 422 -18.64 9.01 7.46
N PHE A 423 -18.90 8.51 8.66
CA PHE A 423 -18.15 8.82 9.87
C PHE A 423 -17.06 7.76 10.09
N SER A 424 -15.80 8.20 10.19
CA SER A 424 -14.64 7.32 10.31
C SER A 424 -14.55 6.60 11.66
N GLY A 425 -15.12 7.19 12.69
CA GLY A 425 -15.12 6.76 14.08
C GLY A 425 -16.34 5.96 14.53
N ARG A 426 -17.28 5.63 13.63
CA ARG A 426 -18.33 4.64 13.91
C ARG A 426 -17.72 3.24 13.85
N ASP A 427 -17.09 2.84 14.95
CA ASP A 427 -16.49 1.52 15.19
C ASP A 427 -17.39 0.37 14.75
N GLU A 428 -18.69 0.41 15.08
CA GLU A 428 -19.68 -0.60 14.69
C GLU A 428 -19.80 -0.81 13.18
N TYR A 429 -19.36 0.15 12.35
CA TYR A 429 -19.59 0.18 10.90
C TYR A 429 -18.34 0.38 10.04
N ARG A 430 -17.15 0.64 10.59
CA ARG A 430 -15.97 1.02 9.80
C ARG A 430 -14.68 0.47 10.41
N LEU A 431 -13.83 -0.18 9.59
CA LEU A 431 -12.50 -0.66 9.98
C LEU A 431 -11.44 -0.42 8.88
N PRO A 432 -10.18 -0.06 9.19
CA PRO A 432 -9.61 0.08 10.53
C PRO A 432 -9.66 1.51 11.08
N SER A 433 -10.13 2.50 10.31
CA SER A 433 -10.06 3.93 10.66
C SER A 433 -10.72 4.33 11.99
N SER A 434 -11.59 3.48 12.56
CA SER A 434 -12.24 3.70 13.85
C SER A 434 -11.33 3.42 15.06
N PHE A 435 -10.28 2.60 14.91
CA PHE A 435 -9.42 2.11 16.01
C PHE A 435 -8.61 3.18 16.73
N VAL A 436 -8.85 3.40 18.03
CA VAL A 436 -8.21 4.48 18.81
C VAL A 436 -6.84 4.04 19.31
N THR A 437 -5.79 4.48 18.62
CA THR A 437 -4.40 4.21 19.00
C THR A 437 -3.46 5.29 18.46
N ASP A 438 -2.39 5.60 19.21
CA ASP A 438 -1.40 6.61 18.82
C ASP A 438 -0.65 6.24 17.54
N GLN A 439 -0.55 4.93 17.24
CA GLN A 439 0.12 4.40 16.06
C GLN A 439 -0.73 4.45 14.77
N LEU A 440 -2.03 4.80 14.82
CA LEU A 440 -2.90 4.88 13.64
C LEU A 440 -3.26 6.31 13.28
N PHE A 441 -2.83 6.74 12.09
CA PHE A 441 -3.08 8.06 11.52
C PHE A 441 -4.14 7.95 10.44
N VAL A 442 -5.28 8.61 10.61
CA VAL A 442 -6.40 8.52 9.66
C VAL A 442 -6.42 9.76 8.76
N VAL A 443 -6.40 9.53 7.45
CA VAL A 443 -6.23 10.59 6.45
C VAL A 443 -7.51 10.78 5.65
N GLY A 444 -8.09 11.96 5.77
CA GLY A 444 -9.23 12.42 4.96
C GLY A 444 -8.78 13.04 3.63
N GLY A 445 -9.74 13.23 2.73
CA GLY A 445 -9.49 13.72 1.37
C GLY A 445 -10.03 15.13 1.16
N HIS A 446 -9.17 16.03 0.68
CA HIS A 446 -9.58 17.32 0.14
C HIS A 446 -9.18 17.46 -1.34
N GLN A 447 -9.68 18.51 -1.98
CA GLN A 447 -9.31 18.91 -3.33
C GLN A 447 -9.15 20.42 -3.42
N ARG A 448 -8.50 20.91 -4.48
CA ARG A 448 -8.37 22.34 -4.77
C ARG A 448 -9.75 22.97 -4.96
N SER A 449 -9.98 24.10 -4.30
CA SER A 449 -11.21 24.89 -4.51
C SER A 449 -11.11 25.74 -5.78
N ASN A 450 -12.24 26.26 -6.26
CA ASN A 450 -12.25 27.21 -7.38
C ASN A 450 -11.94 28.66 -6.97
N LYS A 451 -11.61 28.91 -5.69
CA LYS A 451 -11.36 30.26 -5.17
C LYS A 451 -9.90 30.64 -5.42
N ASP A 452 -9.67 31.85 -5.92
CA ASP A 452 -8.34 32.44 -6.07
C ASP A 452 -7.95 33.18 -4.78
N VAL A 453 -7.42 32.42 -3.82
CA VAL A 453 -7.01 32.89 -2.50
C VAL A 453 -5.59 32.39 -2.20
N PRO A 454 -4.84 33.00 -1.26
CA PRO A 454 -3.54 32.48 -0.87
C PRO A 454 -3.62 31.04 -0.34
N VAL A 455 -2.55 30.24 -0.53
CA VAL A 455 -2.53 28.83 -0.11
C VAL A 455 -2.95 28.62 1.35
N LYS A 456 -2.53 29.52 2.25
CA LYS A 456 -2.85 29.45 3.69
C LYS A 456 -4.30 29.75 4.04
N ASP A 457 -5.05 30.34 3.12
CA ASP A 457 -6.46 30.66 3.34
C ASP A 457 -7.27 29.35 3.49
N PRO A 458 -8.14 29.22 4.51
CA PRO A 458 -8.97 28.03 4.70
C PRO A 458 -9.81 27.67 3.47
N ALA A 459 -10.16 28.67 2.66
CA ALA A 459 -10.99 28.50 1.47
C ALA A 459 -10.19 28.05 0.22
N TYR A 460 -8.87 27.87 0.31
CA TYR A 460 -8.03 27.42 -0.80
C TYR A 460 -8.31 25.96 -1.20
N ALA A 461 -8.63 25.12 -0.22
CA ALA A 461 -9.04 23.73 -0.45
C ALA A 461 -10.46 23.51 0.06
N THR A 462 -11.15 22.52 -0.50
CA THR A 462 -12.45 22.06 -0.02
C THR A 462 -12.39 20.58 0.25
N LYS A 463 -13.11 20.11 1.28
CA LYS A 463 -13.31 18.68 1.51
C LYS A 463 -13.86 18.02 0.24
N ARG A 464 -13.40 16.81 -0.06
CA ARG A 464 -14.07 15.96 -1.05
C ARG A 464 -15.38 15.44 -0.47
N LYS A 465 -16.46 15.48 -1.26
CA LYS A 465 -17.78 15.02 -0.83
C LYS A 465 -17.74 13.57 -0.34
N ALA A 466 -17.14 12.68 -1.12
CA ALA A 466 -17.02 11.27 -0.77
C ALA A 466 -16.11 10.98 0.45
N SER A 467 -15.26 11.93 0.89
CA SER A 467 -14.38 11.67 2.03
C SER A 467 -15.20 11.43 3.29
N ASN A 468 -14.88 10.36 4.01
CA ASN A 468 -15.32 10.21 5.39
C ASN A 468 -14.74 11.36 6.25
N ILE A 469 -15.43 11.64 7.35
CA ILE A 469 -15.17 12.76 8.28
C ILE A 469 -15.20 12.26 9.72
N ASP A 470 -15.20 13.22 10.66
CA ASP A 470 -15.23 13.15 12.11
C ASP A 470 -13.88 13.28 12.83
N MET A 471 -13.97 13.30 14.16
CA MET A 471 -12.84 13.44 15.08
C MET A 471 -11.81 12.32 15.00
N ARG A 472 -12.05 11.22 14.27
CA ARG A 472 -11.04 10.20 14.03
C ARG A 472 -10.16 10.51 12.85
N VAL A 473 -10.59 11.38 11.93
CA VAL A 473 -9.72 11.87 10.87
C VAL A 473 -8.72 12.86 11.48
N ASP A 474 -7.44 12.52 11.43
CA ASP A 474 -6.37 13.33 12.00
C ASP A 474 -6.03 14.55 11.14
N ILE A 475 -6.07 14.38 9.81
CA ILE A 475 -5.68 15.41 8.86
C ILE A 475 -6.28 15.12 7.49
N THR A 476 -6.54 16.17 6.70
CA THR A 476 -6.86 16.01 5.28
C THR A 476 -5.66 16.29 4.39
N ALA A 477 -5.52 15.53 3.30
CA ALA A 477 -4.55 15.78 2.24
C ALA A 477 -5.22 15.76 0.86
N ALA A 478 -4.56 16.36 -0.14
CA ALA A 478 -5.08 16.34 -1.51
C ALA A 478 -5.28 14.91 -1.99
N ALA A 479 -6.48 14.62 -2.46
CA ALA A 479 -6.96 13.27 -2.74
C ALA A 479 -7.08 12.96 -4.23
N CYS A 480 -6.71 13.89 -5.11
CA CYS A 480 -6.76 13.71 -6.55
C CYS A 480 -5.34 13.72 -7.15
N VAL A 481 -5.08 12.80 -8.07
CA VAL A 481 -3.78 12.64 -8.73
C VAL A 481 -3.95 12.12 -10.15
N HIS A 482 -2.99 12.43 -11.03
CA HIS A 482 -2.91 11.80 -12.35
C HIS A 482 -2.35 10.39 -12.23
N ALA A 483 -3.02 9.44 -12.86
CA ALA A 483 -2.54 8.07 -12.98
C ALA A 483 -1.28 8.01 -13.85
N SER A 484 -0.46 6.98 -13.65
CA SER A 484 0.66 6.70 -14.56
C SER A 484 0.13 6.25 -15.93
N THR A 485 0.91 6.50 -16.97
CA THR A 485 0.57 6.16 -18.36
C THR A 485 1.62 5.26 -18.99
N ALA A 486 1.29 4.65 -20.12
CA ALA A 486 2.24 3.80 -20.86
C ALA A 486 3.25 4.61 -21.70
N LYS A 487 3.04 5.92 -21.87
CA LYS A 487 3.88 6.77 -22.73
C LYS A 487 4.42 7.94 -21.94
N ALA A 488 5.69 8.26 -22.17
CA ALA A 488 6.29 9.42 -21.53
C ALA A 488 5.56 10.70 -21.96
N ASP A 489 5.44 11.63 -21.02
CA ASP A 489 4.86 12.96 -21.17
C ASP A 489 3.36 12.96 -21.49
N GLU A 490 2.69 11.80 -21.42
CA GLU A 490 1.24 11.69 -21.53
C GLU A 490 0.59 11.85 -20.15
N GLU A 491 -0.30 12.85 -20.04
CA GLU A 491 -1.11 13.12 -18.85
C GLU A 491 -2.14 12.01 -18.65
N GLY A 492 -2.05 11.31 -17.51
CA GLY A 492 -2.99 10.25 -17.17
C GLY A 492 -4.34 10.75 -16.68
N ASP A 493 -5.30 9.83 -16.66
CA ASP A 493 -6.62 10.09 -16.09
C ASP A 493 -6.50 10.49 -14.61
N VAL A 494 -7.36 11.41 -14.17
CA VAL A 494 -7.40 11.81 -12.77
C VAL A 494 -8.13 10.75 -11.97
N HIS A 495 -7.46 10.23 -10.95
CA HIS A 495 -8.07 9.38 -9.92
C HIS A 495 -8.22 10.18 -8.64
N CYS A 496 -9.35 10.02 -7.96
CA CYS A 496 -9.62 10.72 -6.72
C CYS A 496 -10.11 9.79 -5.62
N GLY A 497 -9.43 9.78 -4.48
CA GLY A 497 -9.70 8.91 -3.33
C GLY A 497 -8.91 9.30 -2.08
N THR A 498 -9.46 9.02 -0.90
CA THR A 498 -8.67 9.07 0.36
C THR A 498 -7.47 8.11 0.33
N SER A 499 -7.56 7.05 -0.46
CA SER A 499 -6.47 6.14 -0.84
C SER A 499 -5.25 6.84 -1.47
N TYR A 500 -5.44 7.99 -2.13
CA TYR A 500 -4.37 8.81 -2.71
C TYR A 500 -3.89 9.94 -1.78
N ALA A 501 -4.73 10.38 -0.83
CA ALA A 501 -4.32 11.30 0.23
C ALA A 501 -3.36 10.62 1.24
N THR A 502 -3.62 9.35 1.53
CA THR A 502 -2.87 8.52 2.51
C THR A 502 -1.36 8.44 2.23
N PRO A 503 -0.90 8.08 1.01
CA PRO A 503 0.54 7.98 0.72
C PRO A 503 1.28 9.31 0.81
N LEU A 504 0.63 10.46 0.63
CA LEU A 504 1.27 11.77 0.86
C LEU A 504 1.67 11.95 2.33
N VAL A 505 0.77 11.59 3.24
CA VAL A 505 1.04 11.65 4.69
C VAL A 505 2.08 10.60 5.07
N ALA A 506 1.98 9.37 4.55
CA ALA A 506 2.97 8.32 4.81
C ALA A 506 4.39 8.73 4.36
N GLY A 507 4.51 9.31 3.15
CA GLY A 507 5.78 9.84 2.65
C GLY A 507 6.31 10.99 3.50
N LEU A 508 5.44 11.89 3.96
CA LEU A 508 5.83 12.98 4.87
C LEU A 508 6.36 12.44 6.21
N LEU A 509 5.66 11.50 6.83
CA LEU A 509 6.09 10.89 8.10
C LEU A 509 7.43 10.17 7.94
N ALA A 510 7.66 9.48 6.83
CA ALA A 510 8.95 8.88 6.53
C ALA A 510 10.06 9.94 6.38
N ALA A 511 9.79 11.06 5.71
CA ALA A 511 10.73 12.17 5.62
C ALA A 511 11.00 12.83 6.99
N MET A 512 9.99 12.95 7.86
CA MET A 512 10.16 13.43 9.24
C MET A 512 11.03 12.48 10.05
N LEU A 513 10.77 11.17 10.00
CA LEU A 513 11.58 10.13 10.66
C LEU A 513 13.00 10.07 10.10
N SER A 514 13.19 10.37 8.81
CA SER A 514 14.54 10.47 8.25
C SER A 514 15.34 11.60 8.88
N ILE A 515 14.70 12.69 9.29
CA ILE A 515 15.33 13.85 9.95
C ILE A 515 15.56 13.55 11.43
N ASN A 516 14.54 13.03 12.12
CA ASN A 516 14.59 12.68 13.52
C ASN A 516 14.01 11.28 13.75
N PRO A 517 14.86 10.23 13.77
CA PRO A 517 14.41 8.85 13.90
C PRO A 517 13.91 8.47 15.30
N GLU A 518 14.12 9.35 16.29
CA GLU A 518 13.69 9.16 17.68
C GLU A 518 12.25 9.63 17.93
N LEU A 519 11.58 10.22 16.94
CA LEU A 519 10.19 10.64 17.10
C LEU A 519 9.28 9.44 17.32
N GLU A 520 8.57 9.49 18.44
CA GLU A 520 7.51 8.53 18.79
C GLU A 520 6.20 8.88 18.04
N PRO A 521 5.27 7.92 17.88
CA PRO A 521 4.01 8.14 17.15
C PRO A 521 3.20 9.36 17.61
N ASP A 522 3.08 9.59 18.92
CA ASP A 522 2.38 10.75 19.49
C ASP A 522 3.08 12.07 19.12
N GLN A 523 4.41 12.09 19.12
CA GLN A 523 5.22 13.24 18.73
C GLN A 523 5.10 13.52 17.24
N LEU A 524 5.10 12.49 16.39
CA LEU A 524 4.82 12.61 14.96
C LEU A 524 3.44 13.23 14.73
N ARG A 525 2.40 12.73 15.40
CA ARG A 525 1.04 13.29 15.34
C ARG A 525 1.02 14.74 15.79
N MET A 526 1.64 15.04 16.92
CA MET A 526 1.72 16.40 17.45
C MET A 526 2.41 17.36 16.47
N LEU A 527 3.53 16.97 15.85
CA LEU A 527 4.22 17.81 14.86
C LEU A 527 3.40 17.99 13.59
N LEU A 528 2.78 16.92 13.09
CA LEU A 528 1.90 16.96 11.93
C LEU A 528 0.73 17.93 12.16
N ARG A 529 0.05 17.80 13.30
CA ARG A 529 -1.09 18.63 13.67
C ARG A 529 -0.71 20.09 13.98
N ARG A 530 0.39 20.33 14.67
CA ARG A 530 0.96 21.68 14.90
C ARG A 530 1.32 22.39 13.60
N SER A 531 1.68 21.63 12.58
CA SER A 531 2.05 22.18 11.29
C SER A 531 0.86 22.50 10.40
N ALA A 532 -0.30 21.89 10.66
CA ALA A 532 -1.45 21.92 9.76
C ALA A 532 -1.96 23.34 9.50
N MET A 533 -2.37 23.58 8.26
CA MET A 533 -3.22 24.72 7.90
C MET A 533 -4.68 24.39 8.24
N THR A 534 -5.55 25.39 8.22
CA THR A 534 -6.99 25.19 8.38
C THR A 534 -7.67 24.86 7.04
N ILE A 535 -8.85 24.24 7.11
CA ILE A 535 -9.77 24.01 5.99
C ILE A 535 -11.23 24.11 6.48
N GLY A 536 -12.12 24.63 5.64
CA GLY A 536 -13.52 24.85 6.00
C GLY A 536 -13.80 26.27 6.48
N GLU A 537 -15.08 26.68 6.46
CA GLU A 537 -15.51 28.03 6.85
C GLU A 537 -16.08 28.08 8.30
N GLU A 538 -16.43 26.94 8.88
CA GLU A 538 -17.10 26.84 10.19
C GLU A 538 -16.12 26.42 11.31
N TYR A 539 -16.47 26.73 12.56
CA TYR A 539 -15.78 26.24 13.76
C TYR A 539 -16.31 24.84 14.06
N ASP A 540 -15.44 23.84 14.01
CA ASP A 540 -15.68 22.41 14.25
C ASP A 540 -15.77 22.09 15.76
N PHE A 541 -16.66 22.80 16.47
CA PHE A 541 -17.04 22.51 17.86
C PHE A 541 -18.51 22.08 17.94
N GLU A 542 -19.00 21.42 16.90
CA GLU A 542 -20.32 20.78 16.97
C GLU A 542 -20.26 19.59 17.96
N PRO A 543 -21.37 19.21 18.61
CA PRO A 543 -21.41 18.00 19.44
C PRO A 543 -20.97 16.76 18.64
N THR A 544 -20.69 15.63 19.29
CA THR A 544 -20.21 14.36 18.70
C THR A 544 -20.98 13.79 17.48
N GLU A 545 -22.05 14.45 17.03
CA GLU A 545 -22.80 14.20 15.79
C GLU A 545 -22.56 15.25 14.67
N GLY A 546 -21.60 16.17 14.87
CA GLY A 546 -21.30 17.27 13.95
C GLY A 546 -20.52 16.84 12.71
N ASP A 547 -20.66 17.65 11.64
CA ASP A 547 -19.99 17.48 10.35
C ASP A 547 -18.49 17.87 10.37
N ASP A 548 -17.79 17.69 11.51
CA ASP A 548 -16.39 18.05 11.67
C ASP A 548 -15.53 17.28 10.64
N LEU A 549 -14.80 17.98 9.78
CA LEU A 549 -14.04 17.30 8.71
C LEU A 549 -12.90 16.45 9.25
N THR A 550 -12.33 16.85 10.39
CA THR A 550 -11.24 16.22 11.12
C THR A 550 -11.37 16.51 12.61
N ALA A 551 -10.55 15.89 13.44
CA ALA A 551 -10.33 16.36 14.80
C ALA A 551 -9.98 17.87 14.80
N PRO A 552 -10.69 18.71 15.55
CA PRO A 552 -10.45 20.15 15.54
C PRO A 552 -9.05 20.48 16.07
N ILE A 553 -8.43 21.53 15.52
CA ILE A 553 -7.13 22.01 15.99
C ILE A 553 -7.24 22.46 17.45
N LEU A 554 -6.42 21.87 18.30
CA LEU A 554 -6.43 22.09 19.74
C LEU A 554 -5.48 23.24 20.13
N PRO A 555 -5.73 23.93 21.26
CA PRO A 555 -4.79 24.95 21.78
C PRO A 555 -3.37 24.41 21.98
N SER A 556 -3.21 23.16 22.41
CA SER A 556 -1.90 22.49 22.58
C SER A 556 -1.10 22.35 21.27
N GLU A 557 -1.80 22.40 20.13
CA GLU A 557 -1.26 22.40 18.77
C GLU A 557 -0.93 23.81 18.26
N ARG A 558 -1.19 24.84 19.08
CA ARG A 558 -0.91 26.26 18.84
C ARG A 558 -0.26 26.91 20.07
N ALA A 559 0.76 26.26 20.63
CA ALA A 559 1.54 26.75 21.78
C ALA A 559 0.70 27.12 23.03
N ASN A 560 -0.46 26.46 23.20
CA ASN A 560 -1.46 26.74 24.25
C ASN A 560 -2.13 28.12 24.13
N GLU A 561 -2.13 28.73 22.94
CA GLU A 561 -2.85 29.98 22.65
C GLU A 561 -4.34 29.70 22.41
N LEU A 562 -5.15 29.83 23.46
CA LEU A 562 -6.60 29.58 23.40
C LEU A 562 -7.36 30.42 22.35
N ASN A 563 -6.90 31.65 22.07
CA ASN A 563 -7.54 32.57 21.13
C ASN A 563 -6.87 32.54 19.74
N ASN A 564 -6.07 31.52 19.45
CA ASN A 564 -5.47 31.37 18.14
C ASN A 564 -6.59 31.12 17.10
N PRO A 565 -6.58 31.84 15.95
CA PRO A 565 -7.65 31.76 14.96
C PRO A 565 -7.79 30.38 14.30
N ASP A 566 -6.81 29.50 14.43
CA ASP A 566 -6.88 28.14 13.89
C ASP A 566 -7.58 27.17 14.85
N VAL A 567 -7.67 27.50 16.14
CA VAL A 567 -8.22 26.60 17.17
C VAL A 567 -9.71 26.38 16.90
N GLY A 568 -10.11 25.10 16.89
CA GLY A 568 -11.46 24.70 16.55
C GLY A 568 -11.73 24.51 15.06
N HIS A 569 -10.73 24.65 14.19
CA HIS A 569 -10.90 24.35 12.76
C HIS A 569 -10.25 23.02 12.38
N SER A 570 -10.70 22.44 11.27
CA SER A 570 -10.17 21.21 10.72
C SER A 570 -8.77 21.38 10.16
N ALA A 571 -7.99 20.31 10.24
CA ALA A 571 -6.61 20.27 9.80
C ALA A 571 -6.44 19.87 8.34
N ARG A 572 -5.62 20.65 7.64
CA ARG A 572 -5.14 20.41 6.30
C ARG A 572 -3.62 20.31 6.30
N LEU A 573 -3.11 19.32 5.57
CA LEU A 573 -1.68 19.03 5.45
C LEU A 573 -0.86 20.26 5.03
N ASP A 574 0.20 20.58 5.80
CA ASP A 574 1.29 21.48 5.39
C ASP A 574 2.61 20.73 5.48
N MET A 575 3.01 20.13 4.37
CA MET A 575 4.21 19.28 4.32
C MET A 575 5.47 20.08 4.64
N TYR A 576 5.56 21.34 4.19
CA TYR A 576 6.71 22.19 4.48
C TYR A 576 6.84 22.46 5.98
N LYS A 577 5.73 22.85 6.62
CA LYS A 577 5.77 23.26 8.02
C LYS A 577 6.04 22.07 8.93
N ALA A 578 5.55 20.88 8.57
CA ALA A 578 5.85 19.63 9.28
C ALA A 578 7.35 19.34 9.29
N LEU A 579 8.03 19.43 8.13
CA LEU A 579 9.48 19.24 8.05
C LEU A 579 10.24 20.33 8.81
N ASP A 580 9.84 21.60 8.72
CA ASP A 580 10.44 22.71 9.49
C ASP A 580 10.37 22.46 11.00
N LEU A 581 9.20 22.08 11.52
CA LEU A 581 9.03 21.76 12.94
C LEU A 581 9.81 20.50 13.35
N THR A 582 9.97 19.54 12.44
CA THR A 582 10.77 18.33 12.69
C THR A 582 12.26 18.66 12.79
N VAL A 583 12.77 19.58 11.96
CA VAL A 583 14.16 20.06 12.13
C VAL A 583 14.32 20.77 13.47
N GLN A 584 13.34 21.58 13.89
CA GLN A 584 13.37 22.28 15.18
C GLN A 584 13.26 21.32 16.39
N SER A 585 12.70 20.13 16.21
CA SER A 585 12.59 19.14 17.29
C SER A 585 13.95 18.55 17.68
N LEU A 586 14.95 18.59 16.79
CA LEU A 586 16.32 18.14 17.09
C LEU A 586 17.01 18.98 18.18
N ASP A 587 16.66 20.27 18.28
CA ASP A 587 17.29 21.21 19.23
C ASP A 587 16.54 21.29 20.57
N ARG A 588 15.31 20.76 20.64
CA ARG A 588 14.50 20.77 21.86
C ARG A 588 14.85 19.54 22.69
N VAL A 589 15.65 19.74 23.73
CA VAL A 589 15.88 18.72 24.76
C VAL A 589 14.53 18.32 25.35
N ARG A 590 14.28 17.00 25.36
CA ARG A 590 13.05 16.31 25.78
C ARG A 590 12.47 16.85 27.09
#